data_AF-A0A0M3I4I2-F1
#
_entry.id   AF-A0A0M3I4I2-F1
#
_cell.length_a   1.000
_cell.length_b   1.000
_cell.length_c   1.000
_cell.angle_alpha   90.00
_cell.angle_beta   90.00
_cell.angle_gamma   90.00
#
_symmetry.space_group_name_H-M   'P 1'
#
loop_
_entity.id
_entity.type
_entity.pdbx_description
1 polymer ?
#
loop_
_entity_poly.entity_id
_entity_poly.type
_entity_poly.pdbx_seq_one_letter_code
_entity_poly.pdbx_strand_id
1 'polypeptide(L)'
;MAAADVDDSVAFLSNQYRSEFNDLRRRTLQLSDAFVAKARACQEQLKDIQPVISKEKDELLATLQDQSEIATVDRNRMLATFTWTGVMLTGMTAGCIFSRYVLAPFLSFFISEFYASLAAYVVIPFIAFRYFTGPVAGEFSEVDKSRRHSLLAIAIAEKWNEDEKFGSTIQNVRKISLNRDFREEYVDSHDLQGVLKGYLFSQRFLPGVAPFSFIAPFSIGFGCQLASSYISNDRMKLIAVTMGTSLAIHLGMGMATGYSLGFLALTLLYAAAGFGMLQMYLKYGDGDHKTHAYQVAYMLAVVYSQAIVFTLFTVDANGLSEAN
;
A
#
# COMPACT_ATOMS: atom_id res chain seq x y z
N MET A 1 30.84 -50.28 37.10
CA MET A 1 31.45 -49.90 35.81
C MET A 1 30.54 -49.00 34.95
N ALA A 2 29.24 -48.88 35.22
CA ALA A 2 28.31 -48.06 34.42
C ALA A 2 28.23 -46.55 34.79
N ALA A 3 28.80 -46.12 35.93
CA ALA A 3 28.71 -44.72 36.38
C ALA A 3 29.79 -43.80 35.78
N ALA A 4 30.94 -44.34 35.35
CA ALA A 4 32.02 -43.55 34.76
C ALA A 4 31.72 -43.14 33.31
N ASP A 5 30.92 -43.93 32.59
CA ASP A 5 30.57 -43.70 31.18
C ASP A 5 29.53 -42.58 31.00
N VAL A 6 28.71 -42.33 32.02
CA VAL A 6 27.68 -41.27 32.00
C VAL A 6 28.30 -39.89 32.18
N ASP A 7 29.30 -39.75 33.05
CA ASP A 7 29.91 -38.45 33.39
C ASP A 7 30.73 -37.89 32.19
N ASP A 8 31.42 -38.77 31.46
CA ASP A 8 32.13 -38.42 30.22
C ASP A 8 31.17 -37.98 29.10
N SER A 9 29.98 -38.58 29.00
CA SER A 9 28.97 -38.22 28.00
C SER A 9 28.37 -36.83 28.23
N VAL A 10 28.15 -36.46 29.50
CA VAL A 10 27.60 -35.15 29.90
C VAL A 10 28.64 -34.06 29.69
N ALA A 11 29.91 -34.32 30.04
CA ALA A 11 31.01 -33.38 29.79
C ALA A 11 31.22 -33.16 28.29
N PHE A 12 31.12 -34.22 27.47
CA PHE A 12 31.22 -34.12 26.01
C PHE A 12 30.10 -33.25 25.41
N LEU A 13 28.84 -33.50 25.78
CA LEU A 13 27.70 -32.71 25.30
C LEU A 13 27.78 -31.25 25.73
N SER A 14 28.19 -30.98 26.97
CA SER A 14 28.38 -29.61 27.48
C SER A 14 29.42 -28.83 26.66
N ASN A 15 30.55 -29.47 26.35
CA ASN A 15 31.60 -28.86 25.54
C ASN A 15 31.15 -28.64 24.09
N GLN A 16 30.37 -29.57 23.51
CA GLN A 16 29.79 -29.42 22.19
C GLN A 16 28.85 -28.20 22.13
N TYR A 17 27.86 -28.10 23.01
CA TYR A 17 26.93 -26.96 23.04
C TYR A 17 27.63 -25.63 23.27
N ARG A 18 28.65 -25.60 24.14
CA ARG A 18 29.46 -24.40 24.35
C ARG A 18 30.18 -23.96 23.08
N SER A 19 30.68 -24.90 22.28
CA SER A 19 31.34 -24.60 21.01
C SER A 19 30.35 -24.10 19.94
N GLU A 20 29.17 -24.72 19.81
CA GLU A 20 28.12 -24.32 18.87
C GLU A 20 27.56 -22.94 19.21
N PHE A 21 27.36 -22.65 20.50
CA PHE A 21 26.91 -21.33 20.96
C PHE A 21 27.93 -20.24 20.65
N ASN A 22 29.22 -20.51 20.86
CA ASN A 22 30.28 -19.57 20.52
C ASN A 22 30.39 -19.33 19.00
N ASP A 23 30.14 -20.37 18.19
CA ASP A 23 30.10 -20.22 16.74
C ASP A 23 28.91 -19.38 16.28
N LEU A 24 27.71 -19.65 16.82
CA LEU A 24 26.51 -18.86 16.56
C LEU A 24 26.72 -17.40 16.95
N ARG A 25 27.30 -17.13 18.13
CA ARG A 25 27.63 -15.78 18.58
C ARG A 25 28.56 -15.05 17.61
N ARG A 26 29.60 -15.73 17.10
CA ARG A 26 30.52 -15.14 16.11
C ARG A 26 29.82 -14.83 14.80
N ARG A 27 28.95 -15.71 14.30
CA ARG A 27 28.15 -15.47 13.09
C ARG A 27 27.19 -14.29 13.27
N THR A 28 26.55 -14.19 14.43
CA THR A 28 25.66 -13.05 14.75
C THR A 28 26.43 -11.73 14.78
N LEU A 29 27.64 -11.72 15.35
CA LEU A 29 28.50 -10.53 15.35
C LEU A 29 28.96 -10.16 13.93
N GLN A 30 29.41 -11.12 13.13
CA GLN A 30 29.80 -10.88 11.72
C GLN A 30 28.62 -10.38 10.88
N LEU A 31 27.42 -10.94 11.09
CA LEU A 31 26.19 -10.48 10.45
C LEU A 31 25.89 -9.02 10.87
N SER A 32 26.03 -8.71 12.17
CA SER A 32 25.85 -7.37 12.70
C SER A 32 26.83 -6.36 12.07
N ASP A 33 28.12 -6.71 11.99
CA ASP A 33 29.14 -5.86 11.37
C ASP A 33 28.88 -5.66 9.87
N ALA A 34 28.45 -6.71 9.16
CA ALA A 34 28.06 -6.63 7.75
C ALA A 34 26.82 -5.74 7.55
N PHE A 35 25.83 -5.82 8.44
CA PHE A 35 24.68 -4.90 8.44
C PHE A 35 25.10 -3.46 8.69
N VAL A 36 25.99 -3.20 9.66
CA VAL A 36 26.49 -1.85 9.95
C VAL A 36 27.28 -1.28 8.77
N ALA A 37 28.13 -2.08 8.13
CA ALA A 37 28.87 -1.66 6.93
C ALA A 37 27.92 -1.32 5.77
N LYS A 38 26.90 -2.17 5.53
CA LYS A 38 25.89 -1.93 4.49
C LYS A 38 25.00 -0.73 4.81
N ALA A 39 24.68 -0.50 6.09
CA ALA A 39 23.94 0.68 6.55
C ALA A 39 24.74 1.97 6.32
N ARG A 40 26.06 1.97 6.61
CA ARG A 40 26.94 3.11 6.32
C ARG A 40 27.05 3.39 4.82
N ALA A 41 27.21 2.35 4.00
CA ALA A 41 27.22 2.51 2.54
C ALA A 41 25.90 3.11 2.02
N CYS A 42 24.76 2.66 2.55
CA CYS A 42 23.45 3.24 2.25
C CYS A 42 23.35 4.70 2.71
N GLN A 43 23.91 5.02 3.88
CA GLN A 43 23.94 6.38 4.43
C GLN A 43 24.81 7.33 3.58
N GLU A 44 25.91 6.86 3.00
CA GLU A 44 26.71 7.62 2.05
C GLU A 44 25.97 7.83 0.73
N GLN A 45 25.35 6.78 0.16
CA GLN A 45 24.50 6.91 -1.02
C GLN A 45 23.35 7.90 -0.79
N LEU A 46 22.77 7.92 0.42
CA LEU A 46 21.74 8.89 0.79
C LEU A 46 22.25 10.34 0.78
N LYS A 47 23.52 10.59 1.14
CA LYS A 47 24.11 11.95 1.06
C LYS A 47 24.23 12.41 -0.39
N ASP A 48 24.62 11.51 -1.29
CA ASP A 48 24.73 11.82 -2.72
C ASP A 48 23.36 12.06 -3.37
N ILE A 49 22.33 11.38 -2.87
CA ILE A 49 20.94 11.54 -3.34
C ILE A 49 20.24 12.72 -2.64
N GLN A 50 20.78 13.23 -1.52
CA GLN A 50 20.20 14.35 -0.78
C GLN A 50 19.90 15.60 -1.62
N PRO A 51 20.78 16.10 -2.51
CA PRO A 51 20.44 17.24 -3.37
C PRO A 51 19.32 16.92 -4.36
N VAL A 52 19.22 15.67 -4.84
CA VAL A 52 18.12 15.23 -5.71
C VAL A 52 16.82 15.22 -4.94
N ILE A 53 16.81 14.68 -3.71
CA ILE A 53 15.63 14.69 -2.83
C ILE A 53 15.19 16.12 -2.51
N SER A 54 16.13 17.03 -2.22
CA SER A 54 15.82 18.42 -1.96
C SER A 54 15.18 19.09 -3.18
N LYS A 55 15.73 18.87 -4.38
CA LYS A 55 15.16 19.41 -5.62
C LYS A 55 13.76 18.86 -5.89
N GLU A 56 13.57 17.56 -5.79
CA GLU A 56 12.25 16.90 -5.98
C GLU A 56 11.24 17.39 -4.93
N LYS A 57 11.68 17.61 -3.69
CA LYS A 57 10.85 18.18 -2.63
C LYS A 57 10.41 19.60 -2.98
N ASP A 58 11.32 20.45 -3.44
CA ASP A 58 11.00 21.83 -3.81
C ASP A 58 10.07 21.87 -5.02
N GLU A 59 10.26 20.98 -5.99
CA GLU A 59 9.36 20.82 -7.14
C GLU A 59 7.98 20.30 -6.73
N LEU A 60 7.91 19.33 -5.82
CA LEU A 60 6.67 18.84 -5.24
C LEU A 60 5.95 19.97 -4.50
N LEU A 61 6.66 20.74 -3.67
CA LEU A 61 6.09 21.88 -2.95
C LEU A 61 5.54 22.93 -3.91
N ALA A 62 6.29 23.28 -4.96
CA ALA A 62 5.83 24.18 -6.01
C ALA A 62 4.57 23.64 -6.71
N THR A 63 4.50 22.32 -6.95
CA THR A 63 3.32 21.66 -7.53
C THR A 63 2.10 21.75 -6.62
N LEU A 64 2.29 21.54 -5.31
CA LEU A 64 1.20 21.61 -4.33
C LEU A 64 0.68 23.04 -4.14
N GLN A 65 1.55 24.03 -4.31
CA GLN A 65 1.23 25.46 -4.21
C GLN A 65 0.74 26.06 -5.52
N ASP A 66 0.75 25.30 -6.62
CA ASP A 66 0.31 25.76 -7.92
C ASP A 66 -1.20 26.08 -7.92
N GLN A 67 -1.52 27.33 -8.25
CA GLN A 67 -2.88 27.86 -8.38
C GLN A 67 -3.15 28.38 -9.80
N SER A 68 -2.29 28.07 -10.78
CA SER A 68 -2.48 28.51 -12.16
C SER A 68 -3.79 27.99 -12.74
N GLU A 69 -4.30 28.71 -13.75
CA GLU A 69 -5.39 28.21 -14.59
C GLU A 69 -5.03 26.85 -15.21
N ILE A 70 -6.08 26.06 -15.42
CA ILE A 70 -5.98 24.73 -16.00
C ILE A 70 -5.92 24.90 -17.53
N ALA A 71 -4.76 24.66 -18.14
CA ALA A 71 -4.56 24.85 -19.57
C ALA A 71 -5.42 23.88 -20.42
N THR A 72 -5.35 22.58 -20.13
CA THR A 72 -6.16 21.53 -20.77
C THR A 72 -6.24 20.31 -19.85
N VAL A 73 -7.36 20.07 -19.18
CA VAL A 73 -7.56 18.82 -18.42
C VAL A 73 -8.51 17.91 -19.17
N ASP A 74 -8.03 16.71 -19.50
CA ASP A 74 -8.90 15.62 -19.92
C ASP A 74 -9.73 15.13 -18.72
N ARG A 75 -10.96 15.66 -18.62
CA ARG A 75 -11.92 15.33 -17.56
C ARG A 75 -12.39 13.88 -17.62
N ASN A 76 -12.53 13.30 -18.81
CA ASN A 76 -12.94 11.91 -18.96
C ASN A 76 -11.88 10.98 -18.39
N ARG A 77 -10.62 11.32 -18.62
CA ARG A 77 -9.48 10.57 -18.09
C ARG A 77 -9.30 10.78 -16.60
N MET A 78 -9.53 11.99 -16.09
CA MET A 78 -9.55 12.26 -14.65
C MET A 78 -10.64 11.43 -13.97
N LEU A 79 -11.87 11.48 -14.50
CA LEU A 79 -12.99 10.66 -14.06
C LEU A 79 -12.62 9.18 -14.05
N ALA A 80 -12.11 8.65 -15.15
CA ALA A 80 -11.72 7.24 -15.24
C ALA A 80 -10.62 6.87 -14.24
N THR A 81 -9.61 7.73 -14.08
CA THR A 81 -8.47 7.49 -13.18
C THR A 81 -8.93 7.40 -11.74
N PHE A 82 -9.62 8.44 -11.26
CA PHE A 82 -10.02 8.55 -9.86
C PHE A 82 -11.23 7.69 -9.51
N THR A 83 -12.18 7.47 -10.42
CA THR A 83 -13.26 6.49 -10.20
C THR A 83 -12.70 5.08 -10.06
N TRP A 84 -11.72 4.70 -10.90
CA TRP A 84 -11.09 3.39 -10.76
C TRP A 84 -10.25 3.26 -9.48
N THR A 85 -9.55 4.33 -9.07
CA THR A 85 -8.92 4.39 -7.74
C THR A 85 -9.96 4.15 -6.63
N GLY A 86 -11.14 4.78 -6.73
CA GLY A 86 -12.24 4.57 -5.80
C GLY A 86 -12.70 3.11 -5.76
N VAL A 87 -12.94 2.50 -6.92
CA VAL A 87 -13.32 1.07 -7.02
C VAL A 87 -12.26 0.16 -6.40
N MET A 88 -10.98 0.38 -6.68
CA MET A 88 -9.88 -0.38 -6.08
C MET A 88 -9.86 -0.27 -4.55
N LEU A 89 -10.01 0.95 -4.02
CA LEU A 89 -10.03 1.17 -2.57
C LEU A 89 -11.26 0.56 -1.92
N THR A 90 -12.42 0.57 -2.58
CA THR A 90 -13.62 -0.17 -2.13
C THR A 90 -13.32 -1.66 -2.07
N GLY A 91 -12.69 -2.22 -3.11
CA GLY A 91 -12.26 -3.60 -3.14
C GLY A 91 -11.30 -3.95 -2.00
N MET A 92 -10.31 -3.09 -1.73
CA MET A 92 -9.40 -3.22 -0.59
C MET A 92 -10.14 -3.19 0.75
N THR A 93 -11.12 -2.31 0.92
CA THR A 93 -11.95 -2.26 2.14
C THR A 93 -12.76 -3.55 2.30
N ALA A 94 -13.37 -4.06 1.23
CA ALA A 94 -14.12 -5.31 1.25
C ALA A 94 -13.21 -6.51 1.61
N GLY A 95 -12.05 -6.64 0.96
CA GLY A 95 -11.07 -7.68 1.25
C GLY A 95 -10.54 -7.60 2.69
N CYS A 96 -10.35 -6.39 3.21
CA CYS A 96 -9.96 -6.17 4.60
C CYS A 96 -11.04 -6.62 5.59
N ILE A 97 -12.31 -6.28 5.34
CA ILE A 97 -13.45 -6.71 6.18
C ILE A 97 -13.56 -8.23 6.15
N PHE A 98 -13.57 -8.82 4.95
CA PHE A 98 -13.66 -10.25 4.76
C PHE A 98 -12.51 -10.97 5.50
N SER A 99 -11.28 -10.53 5.30
CA SER A 99 -10.14 -11.17 5.93
C SER A 99 -10.10 -11.00 7.45
N ARG A 100 -10.57 -9.86 7.96
CA ARG A 100 -10.64 -9.62 9.40
C ARG A 100 -11.57 -10.61 10.10
N TYR A 101 -12.74 -10.88 9.51
CA TYR A 101 -13.77 -11.68 10.16
C TYR A 101 -13.72 -13.16 9.79
N VAL A 102 -13.24 -13.50 8.60
CA VAL A 102 -13.28 -14.88 8.08
C VAL A 102 -11.90 -15.53 8.12
N LEU A 103 -10.87 -14.88 7.56
CA LEU A 103 -9.55 -15.50 7.38
C LEU A 103 -8.61 -15.35 8.58
N ALA A 104 -8.82 -14.34 9.44
CA ALA A 104 -7.87 -14.05 10.51
C ALA A 104 -7.57 -15.24 11.45
N PRO A 105 -8.55 -16.06 11.88
CA PRO A 105 -8.30 -17.25 12.69
C PRO A 105 -7.46 -18.31 11.97
N PHE A 106 -7.53 -18.38 10.64
CA PHE A 106 -6.77 -19.34 9.86
C PHE A 106 -5.36 -18.84 9.58
N LEU A 107 -5.22 -17.55 9.22
CA LEU A 107 -3.93 -16.93 8.90
C LEU A 107 -2.98 -16.89 10.10
N SER A 108 -3.51 -16.75 11.33
CA SER A 108 -2.70 -16.77 12.55
C SER A 108 -1.95 -18.08 12.77
N PHE A 109 -2.38 -19.19 12.18
CA PHE A 109 -1.65 -20.46 12.26
C PHE A 109 -0.40 -20.50 11.38
N PHE A 110 -0.36 -19.70 10.31
CA PHE A 110 0.67 -19.81 9.28
C PHE A 110 1.63 -18.61 9.24
N ILE A 111 1.15 -17.42 9.57
CA ILE A 111 1.90 -16.17 9.38
C ILE A 111 1.91 -15.38 10.69
N SER A 112 3.09 -15.13 11.24
CA SER A 112 3.23 -14.22 12.38
C SER A 112 2.89 -12.78 11.97
N GLU A 113 2.38 -11.98 12.91
CA GLU A 113 2.10 -10.56 12.71
C GLU A 113 3.28 -9.74 12.19
N PHE A 114 4.51 -10.09 12.60
CA PHE A 114 5.71 -9.42 12.13
C PHE A 114 5.90 -9.60 10.61
N TYR A 115 5.83 -10.84 10.12
CA TYR A 115 5.91 -11.13 8.68
C TYR A 115 4.74 -10.54 7.90
N ALA A 116 3.54 -10.59 8.47
CA ALA A 116 2.37 -9.96 7.87
C ALA A 116 2.56 -8.43 7.75
N SER A 117 3.11 -7.79 8.77
CA SER A 117 3.38 -6.35 8.75
C SER A 117 4.42 -5.99 7.71
N LEU A 118 5.52 -6.76 7.64
CA LEU A 118 6.59 -6.55 6.66
C LEU A 118 6.05 -6.72 5.24
N ALA A 119 5.24 -7.74 4.99
CA ALA A 119 4.66 -7.97 3.68
C ALA A 119 3.64 -6.88 3.30
N ALA A 120 2.73 -6.49 4.20
CA ALA A 120 1.68 -5.51 3.93
C ALA A 120 2.21 -4.09 3.67
N TYR A 121 3.24 -3.68 4.41
CA TYR A 121 3.72 -2.30 4.43
C TYR A 121 5.04 -2.08 3.68
N VAL A 122 5.80 -3.14 3.39
CA VAL A 122 7.10 -3.01 2.69
C VAL A 122 7.08 -3.80 1.39
N VAL A 123 6.90 -5.12 1.47
CA VAL A 123 7.11 -6.00 0.30
C VAL A 123 6.07 -5.75 -0.79
N ILE A 124 4.77 -5.81 -0.45
CA ILE A 124 3.69 -5.62 -1.43
C ILE A 124 3.71 -4.20 -2.03
N PRO A 125 3.82 -3.12 -1.23
CA PRO A 125 4.02 -1.77 -1.77
C PRO A 125 5.20 -1.64 -2.74
N PHE A 126 6.34 -2.24 -2.40
CA PHE A 126 7.53 -2.20 -3.23
C PHE A 126 7.34 -2.98 -4.55
N ILE A 127 6.77 -4.18 -4.48
CA ILE A 127 6.41 -5.01 -5.64
C ILE A 127 5.46 -4.26 -6.55
N ALA A 128 4.37 -3.69 -6.01
CA ALA A 128 3.40 -2.92 -6.77
C ALA A 128 4.09 -1.72 -7.44
N PHE A 129 4.87 -0.96 -6.69
CA PHE A 129 5.61 0.18 -7.25
C PHE A 129 6.50 -0.25 -8.42
N ARG A 130 7.31 -1.31 -8.27
CA ARG A 130 8.19 -1.82 -9.34
C ARG A 130 7.42 -2.32 -10.55
N TYR A 131 6.31 -3.04 -10.33
CA TYR A 131 5.50 -3.59 -11.40
C TYR A 131 4.81 -2.49 -12.22
N PHE A 132 4.23 -1.49 -11.56
CA PHE A 132 3.47 -0.43 -12.23
C PHE A 132 4.33 0.70 -12.79
N THR A 133 5.55 0.89 -12.29
CA THR A 133 6.51 1.84 -12.87
C THR A 133 7.45 1.21 -13.91
N GLY A 134 7.41 -0.11 -14.06
CA GLY A 134 8.21 -0.83 -15.05
C GLY A 134 7.85 -0.46 -16.49
N PRO A 135 8.82 -0.55 -17.42
CA PRO A 135 8.62 -0.22 -18.83
C PRO A 135 7.47 -1.02 -19.44
N VAL A 136 6.65 -0.35 -20.26
CA VAL A 136 5.50 -0.95 -20.93
C VAL A 136 5.97 -1.52 -22.27
N ALA A 137 5.84 -2.84 -22.44
CA ALA A 137 6.02 -3.49 -23.74
C ALA A 137 4.64 -3.88 -24.29
N GLY A 138 4.25 -3.33 -25.43
CA GLY A 138 2.96 -3.61 -26.09
C GLY A 138 2.09 -2.37 -26.30
N GLU A 139 0.88 -2.58 -26.83
CA GLU A 139 -0.11 -1.54 -27.03
C GLU A 139 -0.61 -0.99 -25.68
N PHE A 140 -0.61 0.34 -25.54
CA PHE A 140 -0.87 0.99 -24.25
C PHE A 140 -2.27 0.71 -23.69
N SER A 141 -3.30 0.69 -24.54
CA SER A 141 -4.71 0.47 -24.16
C SER A 141 -4.89 -0.88 -23.45
N GLU A 142 -4.33 -1.94 -24.02
CA GLU A 142 -4.37 -3.30 -23.49
C GLU A 142 -3.54 -3.45 -22.21
N VAL A 143 -2.32 -2.87 -22.19
CA VAL A 143 -1.46 -2.94 -20.99
C VAL A 143 -2.05 -2.16 -19.83
N ASP A 144 -2.62 -0.97 -20.08
CA ASP A 144 -3.23 -0.16 -19.04
C ASP A 144 -4.49 -0.83 -18.47
N LYS A 145 -5.34 -1.41 -19.33
CA LYS A 145 -6.48 -2.23 -18.89
C LYS A 145 -6.01 -3.41 -18.05
N SER A 146 -5.01 -4.17 -18.50
CA SER A 146 -4.47 -5.32 -17.76
C SER A 146 -3.93 -4.89 -16.39
N ARG A 147 -3.11 -3.83 -16.33
CA ARG A 147 -2.54 -3.28 -15.10
C ARG A 147 -3.62 -2.82 -14.12
N ARG A 148 -4.68 -2.16 -14.59
CA ARG A 148 -5.82 -1.74 -13.78
C ARG A 148 -6.55 -2.91 -13.11
N HIS A 149 -6.70 -4.04 -13.81
CA HIS A 149 -7.32 -5.24 -13.24
C HIS A 149 -6.37 -5.97 -12.29
N SER A 150 -5.07 -6.04 -12.61
CA SER A 150 -4.07 -6.56 -11.66
C SER A 150 -4.03 -5.75 -10.37
N LEU A 151 -4.14 -4.42 -10.46
CA LEU A 151 -4.26 -3.54 -9.30
C LEU A 151 -5.48 -3.84 -8.45
N LEU A 152 -6.63 -4.06 -9.10
CA LEU A 152 -7.85 -4.44 -8.41
C LEU A 152 -7.69 -5.81 -7.72
N ALA A 153 -7.06 -6.79 -8.38
CA ALA A 153 -6.78 -8.10 -7.81
C ALA A 153 -5.85 -8.00 -6.58
N ILE A 154 -4.75 -7.24 -6.69
CA ILE A 154 -3.83 -6.96 -5.57
C ILE A 154 -4.58 -6.29 -4.40
N ALA A 155 -5.49 -5.35 -4.72
CA ALA A 155 -6.27 -4.63 -3.73
C ALA A 155 -7.30 -5.52 -3.02
N ILE A 156 -8.09 -6.30 -3.77
CA ILE A 156 -9.15 -7.17 -3.23
C ILE A 156 -8.57 -8.41 -2.54
N ALA A 157 -7.45 -8.94 -3.04
CA ALA A 157 -6.94 -10.26 -2.71
C ALA A 157 -7.92 -11.38 -3.11
N GLU A 158 -8.23 -11.46 -4.41
CA GLU A 158 -9.02 -12.56 -4.97
C GLU A 158 -8.30 -13.16 -6.19
N LYS A 159 -7.62 -14.28 -5.96
CA LYS A 159 -7.79 -15.42 -6.84
C LYS A 159 -7.87 -16.71 -6.02
N TRP A 160 -9.07 -16.97 -5.52
CA TRP A 160 -9.45 -18.33 -5.21
C TRP A 160 -9.58 -19.08 -6.54
N ASN A 161 -8.96 -20.25 -6.57
CA ASN A 161 -8.84 -21.16 -7.69
C ASN A 161 -10.18 -21.35 -8.42
N GLU A 162 -10.30 -20.96 -9.70
CA GLU A 162 -11.39 -21.44 -10.55
C GLU A 162 -11.09 -21.33 -12.06
N ASP A 163 -11.08 -22.52 -12.67
CA ASP A 163 -11.60 -22.91 -13.97
C ASP A 163 -11.02 -22.35 -15.28
N GLU A 164 -10.70 -23.33 -16.14
CA GLU A 164 -10.03 -23.27 -17.45
C GLU A 164 -10.61 -22.28 -18.48
N LYS A 165 -11.76 -21.66 -18.24
CA LYS A 165 -12.43 -20.81 -19.25
C LYS A 165 -11.90 -19.39 -19.38
N PHE A 166 -11.27 -18.82 -18.35
CA PHE A 166 -10.62 -17.50 -18.45
C PHE A 166 -9.16 -17.58 -18.96
N GLY A 167 -8.62 -18.80 -19.07
CA GLY A 167 -7.25 -19.05 -19.50
C GLY A 167 -7.00 -18.76 -20.99
N SER A 168 -8.00 -18.87 -21.85
CA SER A 168 -7.84 -18.70 -23.31
C SER A 168 -7.63 -17.23 -23.72
N THR A 169 -8.32 -16.29 -23.06
CA THR A 169 -8.14 -14.84 -23.28
C THR A 169 -6.76 -14.38 -22.80
N ILE A 170 -6.25 -14.94 -21.71
CA ILE A 170 -4.90 -14.64 -21.20
C ILE A 170 -3.81 -15.36 -22.01
N GLN A 171 -4.06 -16.55 -22.55
CA GLN A 171 -3.08 -17.27 -23.38
C GLN A 171 -2.78 -16.56 -24.71
N ASN A 172 -3.74 -15.85 -25.31
CA ASN A 172 -3.49 -15.06 -26.52
C ASN A 172 -2.62 -13.82 -26.24
N VAL A 173 -2.72 -13.23 -25.05
CA VAL A 173 -1.83 -12.14 -24.59
C VAL A 173 -0.46 -12.69 -24.16
N ARG A 174 -0.39 -13.94 -23.69
CA ARG A 174 0.84 -14.64 -23.23
C ARG A 174 1.87 -14.89 -24.36
N LYS A 175 1.47 -14.80 -25.64
CA LYS A 175 2.38 -15.00 -26.80
C LYS A 175 3.14 -13.74 -27.23
N ILE A 176 2.79 -12.56 -26.71
CA ILE A 176 3.43 -11.31 -27.11
C ILE A 176 4.27 -10.79 -25.94
N SER A 177 5.60 -10.83 -26.12
CA SER A 177 6.66 -10.18 -25.30
C SER A 177 7.41 -11.04 -24.26
N LEU A 178 8.71 -11.21 -24.54
CA LEU A 178 9.74 -11.92 -23.79
C LEU A 178 10.06 -11.30 -22.42
N ASN A 179 10.01 -12.09 -21.35
CA ASN A 179 11.16 -12.49 -20.51
C ASN A 179 10.63 -13.51 -19.48
N ARG A 180 11.01 -14.79 -19.61
CA ARG A 180 10.33 -15.93 -18.95
C ARG A 180 10.74 -16.13 -17.49
N ASP A 181 11.98 -15.78 -17.15
CA ASP A 181 12.59 -16.23 -15.89
C ASP A 181 12.23 -15.39 -14.67
N PHE A 182 11.74 -14.16 -14.85
CA PHE A 182 11.32 -13.29 -13.73
C PHE A 182 9.82 -13.36 -13.42
N ARG A 183 9.04 -14.13 -14.21
CA ARG A 183 7.57 -14.06 -14.22
C ARG A 183 6.89 -15.28 -13.58
N GLU A 184 7.51 -16.45 -13.57
CA GLU A 184 6.88 -17.68 -13.03
C GLU A 184 7.01 -17.79 -11.50
N GLU A 185 8.04 -17.23 -10.87
CA GLU A 185 8.16 -17.16 -9.39
C GLU A 185 7.39 -15.96 -8.79
N TYR A 186 6.93 -15.02 -9.63
CA TYR A 186 6.38 -13.72 -9.22
C TYR A 186 4.84 -13.70 -9.19
N VAL A 187 4.17 -14.69 -9.81
CA VAL A 187 2.69 -14.72 -9.93
C VAL A 187 1.99 -15.35 -8.72
N ASP A 188 2.68 -16.14 -7.89
CA ASP A 188 2.07 -16.79 -6.72
C ASP A 188 1.98 -15.90 -5.47
N SER A 189 2.57 -14.69 -5.47
CA SER A 189 2.67 -13.84 -4.27
C SER A 189 1.83 -12.54 -4.30
N HIS A 190 0.92 -12.37 -5.26
CA HIS A 190 0.41 -11.04 -5.64
C HIS A 190 -0.94 -10.60 -5.07
N ASP A 191 -1.73 -11.49 -4.47
CA ASP A 191 -3.11 -11.15 -4.10
C ASP A 191 -3.31 -11.12 -2.58
N LEU A 192 -2.51 -10.35 -1.83
CA LEU A 192 -2.59 -10.38 -0.35
C LEU A 192 -2.78 -9.02 0.33
N GLN A 193 -2.88 -7.87 -0.36
CA GLN A 193 -2.81 -6.59 0.35
C GLN A 193 -4.03 -6.32 1.24
N GLY A 194 -5.24 -6.47 0.71
CA GLY A 194 -6.48 -6.33 1.48
C GLY A 194 -6.58 -7.37 2.59
N VAL A 195 -6.24 -8.63 2.27
CA VAL A 195 -6.27 -9.76 3.22
C VAL A 195 -5.29 -9.55 4.37
N LEU A 196 -4.03 -9.24 4.07
CA LEU A 196 -2.99 -9.08 5.08
C LEU A 196 -3.26 -7.89 5.99
N LYS A 197 -3.81 -6.80 5.46
CA LYS A 197 -4.32 -5.70 6.27
C LYS A 197 -5.48 -6.12 7.17
N GLY A 198 -6.44 -6.87 6.65
CA GLY A 198 -7.56 -7.39 7.44
C GLY A 198 -7.08 -8.26 8.59
N TYR A 199 -6.09 -9.12 8.34
CA TYR A 199 -5.41 -9.89 9.38
C TYR A 199 -4.71 -9.00 10.42
N LEU A 200 -3.87 -8.04 9.99
CA LEU A 200 -3.16 -7.13 10.91
C LEU A 200 -4.13 -6.26 11.73
N PHE A 201 -5.23 -5.85 11.14
CA PHE A 201 -6.25 -5.06 11.84
C PHE A 201 -7.18 -5.91 12.69
N SER A 202 -7.26 -7.24 12.51
CA SER A 202 -8.09 -8.09 13.37
C SER A 202 -7.78 -7.91 14.86
N GLN A 203 -6.52 -7.64 15.18
CA GLN A 203 -6.04 -7.41 16.55
C GLN A 203 -5.94 -5.93 16.94
N ARG A 204 -6.08 -5.01 15.98
CA ARG A 204 -5.99 -3.56 16.20
C ARG A 204 -7.35 -2.91 16.03
N PHE A 205 -7.82 -2.25 17.09
CA PHE A 205 -9.07 -1.51 17.05
C PHE A 205 -8.80 -0.01 17.16
N LEU A 206 -9.25 0.73 16.14
CA LEU A 206 -9.43 2.17 16.29
C LEU A 206 -10.76 2.40 17.00
N PRO A 207 -10.82 3.24 18.04
CA PRO A 207 -12.09 3.66 18.61
C PRO A 207 -12.99 4.27 17.51
N GLY A 208 -14.15 3.67 17.28
CA GLY A 208 -15.12 4.10 16.27
C GLY A 208 -14.95 3.48 14.89
N VAL A 209 -15.74 3.94 13.93
CA VAL A 209 -15.68 3.49 12.52
C VAL A 209 -14.63 4.31 11.79
N ALA A 210 -13.68 3.68 11.10
CA ALA A 210 -12.71 4.41 10.28
C ALA A 210 -13.39 5.05 9.04
N PRO A 211 -12.94 6.25 8.59
CA PRO A 211 -13.46 6.84 7.37
C PRO A 211 -13.14 5.97 6.14
N PHE A 212 -14.03 5.96 5.16
CA PHE A 212 -13.81 5.21 3.93
C PHE A 212 -12.85 5.92 2.96
N SER A 213 -11.71 5.30 2.69
CA SER A 213 -10.66 5.88 1.83
C SER A 213 -11.08 6.10 0.38
N PHE A 214 -12.11 5.41 -0.12
CA PHE A 214 -12.59 5.55 -1.49
C PHE A 214 -13.42 6.82 -1.74
N ILE A 215 -13.87 7.52 -0.70
CA ILE A 215 -14.73 8.72 -0.83
C ILE A 215 -13.99 9.84 -1.56
N ALA A 216 -12.73 10.10 -1.19
CA ALA A 216 -11.93 11.18 -1.79
C ALA A 216 -11.70 10.99 -3.30
N PRO A 217 -11.23 9.84 -3.81
CA PRO A 217 -11.06 9.67 -5.25
C PRO A 217 -12.40 9.65 -5.99
N PHE A 218 -13.49 9.10 -5.44
CA PHE A 218 -14.81 9.24 -6.08
C PHE A 218 -15.27 10.70 -6.14
N SER A 219 -15.02 11.48 -5.09
CA SER A 219 -15.35 12.91 -5.07
C SER A 219 -14.54 13.70 -6.11
N ILE A 220 -13.28 13.32 -6.36
CA ILE A 220 -12.47 13.88 -7.45
C ILE A 220 -13.04 13.51 -8.82
N GLY A 221 -13.27 12.21 -9.05
CA GLY A 221 -13.77 11.72 -10.34
C GLY A 221 -15.14 12.30 -10.68
N PHE A 222 -16.14 12.05 -9.83
CA PHE A 222 -17.51 12.52 -10.08
C PHE A 222 -17.68 14.02 -9.90
N GLY A 223 -17.04 14.63 -8.89
CA GLY A 223 -17.17 16.06 -8.61
C GLY A 223 -16.67 16.93 -9.76
N CYS A 224 -15.57 16.55 -10.41
CA CYS A 224 -15.06 17.26 -11.59
C CYS A 224 -16.07 17.26 -12.76
N GLN A 225 -16.79 16.15 -12.94
CA GLN A 225 -17.77 15.99 -14.02
C GLN A 225 -19.08 16.70 -13.71
N LEU A 226 -19.63 16.49 -12.52
CA LEU A 226 -20.93 17.02 -12.10
C LEU A 226 -20.94 18.55 -11.98
N ALA A 227 -19.81 19.14 -11.57
CA ALA A 227 -19.67 20.60 -11.45
C ALA A 227 -18.85 21.21 -12.60
N SER A 228 -18.74 20.52 -13.73
CA SER A 228 -17.85 20.92 -14.83
C SER A 228 -18.11 22.35 -15.35
N SER A 229 -19.40 22.73 -15.47
CA SER A 229 -19.82 24.07 -15.87
C SER A 229 -19.44 25.17 -14.87
N TYR A 230 -19.47 24.86 -13.57
CA TYR A 230 -19.07 25.79 -12.50
C TYR A 230 -17.55 25.92 -12.37
N ILE A 231 -16.84 24.79 -12.49
CA ILE A 231 -15.38 24.71 -12.37
C ILE A 231 -14.71 25.47 -13.53
N SER A 232 -15.20 25.31 -14.76
CA SER A 232 -14.54 25.86 -15.96
C SER A 232 -13.04 25.49 -15.95
N ASN A 233 -12.13 26.43 -16.17
CA ASN A 233 -10.67 26.20 -16.11
C ASN A 233 -10.03 26.68 -14.78
N ASP A 234 -10.84 26.92 -13.76
CA ASP A 234 -10.38 27.43 -12.48
C ASP A 234 -9.96 26.27 -11.56
N ARG A 235 -8.65 26.20 -11.28
CA ARG A 235 -8.05 25.18 -10.41
C ARG A 235 -8.59 25.24 -8.99
N MET A 236 -8.79 26.43 -8.44
CA MET A 236 -9.28 26.60 -7.08
C MET A 236 -10.71 26.11 -6.96
N LYS A 237 -11.56 26.36 -7.96
CA LYS A 237 -12.93 25.80 -7.99
C LYS A 237 -12.92 24.28 -8.10
N LEU A 238 -12.04 23.70 -8.93
CA LEU A 238 -11.91 22.25 -9.03
C LEU A 238 -11.54 21.63 -7.69
N ILE A 239 -10.52 22.15 -7.02
CA ILE A 239 -10.05 21.67 -5.72
C ILE A 239 -11.15 21.87 -4.67
N ALA A 240 -11.74 23.06 -4.60
CA ALA A 240 -12.78 23.37 -3.62
C ALA A 240 -14.00 22.45 -3.76
N VAL A 241 -14.47 22.19 -4.98
CA VAL A 241 -15.59 21.27 -5.22
C VAL A 241 -15.19 19.84 -4.83
N THR A 242 -14.11 19.31 -5.41
CA THR A 242 -13.77 17.89 -5.23
C THR A 242 -13.35 17.56 -3.80
N MET A 243 -12.43 18.35 -3.23
CA MET A 243 -11.93 18.15 -1.88
C MET A 243 -12.93 18.59 -0.82
N GLY A 244 -13.68 19.67 -1.07
CA GLY A 244 -14.74 20.13 -0.18
C GLY A 244 -15.88 19.12 -0.08
N THR A 245 -16.32 18.54 -1.21
CA THR A 245 -17.31 17.46 -1.20
C THR A 245 -16.80 16.23 -0.45
N SER A 246 -15.55 15.81 -0.71
CA SER A 246 -14.94 14.70 0.05
C SER A 246 -14.95 14.97 1.55
N LEU A 247 -14.48 16.14 1.98
CA LEU A 247 -14.40 16.49 3.40
C LEU A 247 -15.81 16.56 4.02
N ALA A 248 -16.78 17.16 3.33
CA ALA A 248 -18.16 17.25 3.79
C ALA A 248 -18.79 15.86 3.98
N ILE A 249 -18.56 14.91 3.06
CA ILE A 249 -19.05 13.53 3.19
C ILE A 249 -18.40 12.83 4.39
N HIS A 250 -17.09 12.97 4.57
CA HIS A 250 -16.39 12.40 5.73
C HIS A 250 -16.92 12.98 7.04
N LEU A 251 -17.04 14.30 7.15
CA LEU A 251 -17.60 14.94 8.35
C LEU A 251 -19.05 14.49 8.59
N GLY A 252 -19.87 14.39 7.55
CA GLY A 252 -21.22 13.81 7.61
C GLY A 252 -21.23 12.40 8.19
N MET A 253 -20.32 11.53 7.72
CA MET A 253 -20.16 10.18 8.25
C MET A 253 -19.72 10.18 9.72
N GLY A 254 -18.81 11.09 10.10
CA GLY A 254 -18.37 11.27 11.49
C GLY A 254 -19.50 11.73 12.41
N MET A 255 -20.42 12.57 11.94
CA MET A 255 -21.63 12.91 12.70
C MET A 255 -22.54 11.70 12.94
N ALA A 256 -22.64 10.80 11.97
CA ALA A 256 -23.48 9.61 12.08
C ALA A 256 -22.85 8.48 12.91
N THR A 257 -21.53 8.35 12.88
CA THR A 257 -20.79 7.22 13.51
C THR A 257 -19.99 7.61 14.76
N GLY A 258 -19.92 8.91 15.06
CA GLY A 258 -19.10 9.48 16.13
C GLY A 258 -17.70 9.89 15.63
N TYR A 259 -17.17 10.96 16.20
CA TYR A 259 -15.81 11.40 15.94
C TYR A 259 -14.84 10.77 16.93
N SER A 260 -13.80 10.13 16.40
CA SER A 260 -12.60 9.77 17.16
C SER A 260 -11.37 10.52 16.64
N LEU A 261 -10.32 10.59 17.46
CA LEU A 261 -9.06 11.21 17.03
C LEU A 261 -8.47 10.49 15.80
N GLY A 262 -8.56 9.15 15.78
CA GLY A 262 -8.15 8.34 14.63
C GLY A 262 -9.00 8.62 13.37
N PHE A 263 -10.32 8.83 13.54
CA PHE A 263 -11.21 9.22 12.44
C PHE A 263 -10.81 10.56 11.83
N LEU A 264 -10.61 11.58 12.67
CA LEU A 264 -10.25 12.92 12.22
C LEU A 264 -8.85 12.91 11.56
N ALA A 265 -7.89 12.20 12.15
CA ALA A 265 -6.56 12.05 11.59
C ALA A 265 -6.58 11.37 10.20
N LEU A 266 -7.32 10.26 10.04
CA LEU A 266 -7.47 9.61 8.73
C LEU A 266 -8.19 10.49 7.72
N THR A 267 -9.24 11.20 8.14
CA THR A 267 -9.97 12.12 7.25
C THR A 267 -9.03 13.20 6.70
N LEU A 268 -8.20 13.79 7.55
CA LEU A 268 -7.20 14.77 7.13
C LEU A 268 -6.13 14.17 6.22
N LEU A 269 -5.63 12.98 6.53
CA LEU A 269 -4.63 12.30 5.71
C LEU A 269 -5.18 11.89 4.34
N TYR A 270 -6.41 11.39 4.25
CA TYR A 270 -7.06 11.08 2.98
C TYR A 270 -7.36 12.34 2.17
N ALA A 271 -7.75 13.45 2.83
CA ALA A 271 -7.87 14.74 2.17
C ALA A 271 -6.51 15.23 1.64
N ALA A 272 -5.45 15.12 2.42
CA ALA A 272 -4.09 15.49 1.98
C ALA A 272 -3.62 14.62 0.80
N ALA A 273 -3.85 13.30 0.85
CA ALA A 273 -3.55 12.39 -0.25
C ALA A 273 -4.38 12.74 -1.50
N GLY A 274 -5.68 13.01 -1.34
CA GLY A 274 -6.56 13.49 -2.41
C GLY A 274 -6.06 14.75 -3.08
N PHE A 275 -5.76 15.77 -2.28
CA PHE A 275 -5.26 17.06 -2.74
C PHE A 275 -3.92 16.91 -3.48
N GLY A 276 -2.96 16.21 -2.87
CA GLY A 276 -1.64 16.00 -3.47
C GLY A 276 -1.73 15.24 -4.80
N MET A 277 -2.53 14.18 -4.85
CA MET A 277 -2.72 13.41 -6.07
C MET A 277 -3.44 14.19 -7.17
N LEU A 278 -4.43 15.02 -6.81
CA LEU A 278 -5.09 15.92 -7.75
C LEU A 278 -4.11 16.95 -8.31
N GLN A 279 -3.30 17.59 -7.47
CA GLN A 279 -2.30 18.57 -7.91
C GLN A 279 -1.25 17.95 -8.84
N MET A 280 -0.75 16.75 -8.49
CA MET A 280 0.17 16.01 -9.34
C MET A 280 -0.45 15.63 -10.69
N TYR A 281 -1.72 15.21 -10.68
CA TYR A 281 -2.46 14.93 -11.91
C TYR A 281 -2.63 16.19 -12.77
N LEU A 282 -2.94 17.34 -12.17
CA LEU A 282 -3.09 18.60 -12.92
C LEU A 282 -1.78 19.07 -13.57
N LYS A 283 -0.64 18.84 -12.91
CA LYS A 283 0.67 19.26 -13.43
C LYS A 283 1.25 18.28 -14.47
N TYR A 284 1.07 16.98 -14.29
CA TYR A 284 1.75 15.95 -15.10
C TYR A 284 0.79 14.98 -15.83
N GLY A 285 -0.53 15.22 -15.76
CA GLY A 285 -1.58 14.32 -16.25
C GLY A 285 -1.74 14.24 -17.76
N ASP A 286 -1.09 15.13 -18.53
CA ASP A 286 -1.20 15.17 -19.99
C ASP A 286 -0.51 14.00 -20.72
N GLY A 287 0.29 13.19 -20.02
CA GLY A 287 0.97 12.04 -20.64
C GLY A 287 0.07 10.82 -20.77
N ASP A 288 -0.03 10.22 -21.95
CA ASP A 288 -0.84 9.01 -22.22
C ASP A 288 -0.52 7.81 -21.31
N HIS A 289 0.59 7.80 -20.58
CA HIS A 289 1.09 6.57 -19.93
C HIS A 289 1.08 6.53 -18.39
N LYS A 290 0.40 7.45 -17.69
CA LYS A 290 0.61 7.62 -16.22
C LYS A 290 -0.61 7.38 -15.32
N THR A 291 -1.79 7.04 -15.84
CA THR A 291 -3.03 6.85 -15.04
C THR A 291 -2.89 5.83 -13.91
N HIS A 292 -2.30 4.67 -14.21
CA HIS A 292 -2.05 3.62 -13.21
C HIS A 292 -1.01 4.04 -12.16
N ALA A 293 -0.03 4.89 -12.51
CA ALA A 293 0.94 5.40 -11.56
C ALA A 293 0.26 6.28 -10.50
N TYR A 294 -0.71 7.11 -10.90
CA TYR A 294 -1.52 7.88 -9.94
C TYR A 294 -2.39 6.98 -9.05
N GLN A 295 -3.01 5.94 -9.61
CA GLN A 295 -3.81 4.97 -8.86
C GLN A 295 -2.97 4.27 -7.78
N VAL A 296 -1.77 3.79 -8.14
CA VAL A 296 -0.83 3.16 -7.21
C VAL A 296 -0.36 4.13 -6.16
N ALA A 297 0.09 5.32 -6.54
CA ALA A 297 0.59 6.32 -5.61
C ALA A 297 -0.50 6.71 -4.59
N TYR A 298 -1.75 6.88 -5.04
CA TYR A 298 -2.89 7.12 -4.16
C TYR A 298 -3.11 5.96 -3.19
N MET A 299 -3.14 4.73 -3.70
CA MET A 299 -3.32 3.53 -2.89
C MET A 299 -2.23 3.42 -1.82
N LEU A 300 -0.97 3.64 -2.19
CA LEU A 300 0.16 3.67 -1.25
C LEU A 300 0.00 4.76 -0.20
N ALA A 301 -0.38 5.98 -0.59
CA ALA A 301 -0.63 7.07 0.34
C ALA A 301 -1.71 6.71 1.38
N VAL A 302 -2.80 6.06 0.93
CA VAL A 302 -3.86 5.55 1.83
C VAL A 302 -3.32 4.46 2.74
N VAL A 303 -2.55 3.50 2.21
CA VAL A 303 -1.96 2.40 3.00
C VAL A 303 -1.08 2.94 4.12
N TYR A 304 -0.18 3.88 3.80
CA TYR A 304 0.69 4.50 4.80
C TYR A 304 -0.09 5.37 5.78
N SER A 305 -1.11 6.10 5.33
CA SER A 305 -1.98 6.89 6.22
C SER A 305 -2.65 6.00 7.27
N GLN A 306 -3.17 4.84 6.84
CA GLN A 306 -3.72 3.84 7.74
C GLN A 306 -2.65 3.29 8.68
N ALA A 307 -1.49 2.88 8.16
CA ALA A 307 -0.40 2.36 8.98
C ALA A 307 -0.03 3.33 10.12
N ILE A 308 0.12 4.61 9.80
CA ILE A 308 0.46 5.66 10.76
C ILE A 308 -0.63 5.81 11.82
N VAL A 309 -1.89 6.01 11.41
CA VAL A 309 -2.99 6.24 12.37
C VAL A 309 -3.23 5.02 13.24
N PHE A 310 -3.29 3.81 12.66
CA PHE A 310 -3.47 2.60 13.46
C PHE A 310 -2.29 2.36 14.40
N THR A 311 -1.06 2.76 14.05
CA THR A 311 0.07 2.64 14.98
C THR A 311 -0.03 3.64 16.13
N LEU A 312 -0.51 4.86 15.88
CA LEU A 312 -0.58 5.92 16.88
C LEU A 312 -1.80 5.85 17.80
N PHE A 313 -2.94 5.35 17.30
CA PHE A 313 -4.23 5.48 17.97
C PHE A 313 -4.94 4.14 18.25
N THR A 314 -4.30 3.01 17.98
CA THR A 314 -4.83 1.70 18.40
C THR A 314 -4.63 1.53 19.90
N VAL A 315 -5.66 1.01 20.57
CA VAL A 315 -5.55 0.49 21.93
C VAL A 315 -5.39 -1.02 21.84
N ASP A 316 -4.41 -1.59 22.54
CA ASP A 316 -4.24 -3.04 22.60
C ASP A 316 -5.46 -3.68 23.27
N ALA A 317 -6.10 -4.62 22.55
CA ALA A 317 -7.27 -5.33 23.05
C ALA A 317 -6.97 -6.11 24.35
N ASN A 318 -5.73 -6.57 24.52
CA ASN A 318 -5.27 -7.31 25.70
C ASN A 318 -5.06 -6.39 26.92
N GLY A 319 -4.72 -5.11 26.72
CA GLY A 319 -4.56 -4.15 27.81
C GLY A 319 -5.89 -3.78 28.50
N LEU A 320 -7.01 -3.96 27.79
CA LEU A 320 -8.36 -3.72 28.33
C LEU A 320 -8.90 -4.91 29.14
N SER A 321 -8.41 -6.14 28.92
CA SER A 321 -8.81 -7.30 29.72
C SER A 321 -8.09 -7.39 31.06
N GLU A 322 -6.94 -6.74 31.21
CA GLU A 322 -6.19 -6.69 32.49
C GLU A 322 -6.64 -5.53 33.39
N ALA A 323 -7.42 -4.58 32.87
CA ALA A 323 -7.89 -3.39 33.59
C ALA A 323 -9.31 -3.52 34.16
N ASN A 324 -10.00 -4.65 33.93
CA ASN A 324 -11.33 -4.99 34.45
C ASN A 324 -11.28 -6.25 35.32
#